data_AF-A0A0S4JTR7-F1
#
_entry.id   AF-A0A0S4JTR7-F1
#
_cell.length_a   1.000
_cell.length_b   1.000
_cell.length_c   1.000
_cell.angle_alpha   90.00
_cell.angle_beta   90.00
_cell.angle_gamma   90.00
#
_symmetry.space_group_name_H-M   'P 1'
#
loop_
_entity.id
_entity.type
_entity.pdbx_description
1 polymer ?
#
loop_
_entity_poly.entity_id
_entity_poly.type
_entity_poly.pdbx_seq_one_letter_code
_entity_poly.pdbx_strand_id
1 'polypeptide(L)'
;MNSHGGNPFRMPTDEEVFILRDEEKRQNTMERERLKGQPVHEKTTQSARIGAARSQITDEDMDDSRNQSQHQNLHSEVHLPTIDVREKDNMAVYIQKKREMGLARMSLATKRQEIKKLDEEADRSEKRLKQQQDQLASTHEKFNNFLKHSNLEQDAAVKRADIETKAKQEKLLEIKKLSAQIAQLEADKKKNEEQMEQCLGFKKFLDDLTKPSWFVDTLFALRVEDERQRIVLELENAFAEDVDNLEQDEQERRQEEMLSILESRVTSTASALRQQVEGLLLPDIKDNLDAYDPDRVPMFFTEPNQILEQFINIEEGNLFLIQNCQELEEEIENIAQLYQQEQQEMQSIAGQRKQQMEGVTNKIHIEQTKMRTLLERLERVLGSGDPSQSKESKDDKKDEKKGPGEKKDPAAETRQLTQEELKVKIEEKVKAIFRTLNNLGGDETNMDSLGMLTYIETKLEEMRQTIKNPKNGIDETFVAATMKQRDKDRRRQARQVMLNKQAEEREERSRKALERSQAPVIKRVGKPVMWRSRPIDTKKKETVVKQETTGEEDDEFFM
;
A
#
# COMPACT_ATOMS: atom_id res chain seq x y z
N MET A 1 51.89 -61.97 44.68
CA MET A 1 50.76 -61.35 45.42
C MET A 1 50.18 -60.23 44.55
N ASN A 2 49.03 -60.49 43.93
CA ASN A 2 47.99 -59.48 43.70
C ASN A 2 46.72 -60.27 43.30
N SER A 3 45.77 -60.29 44.23
CA SER A 3 44.47 -60.93 44.12
C SER A 3 43.59 -60.12 43.17
N HIS A 4 43.11 -60.72 42.07
CA HIS A 4 41.97 -60.18 41.31
C HIS A 4 40.86 -61.23 41.33
N GLY A 5 40.11 -61.24 42.43
CA GLY A 5 38.76 -61.80 42.46
C GLY A 5 37.81 -60.88 41.68
N GLY A 6 37.99 -60.82 40.37
CA GLY A 6 37.16 -60.06 39.45
C GLY A 6 36.04 -60.93 38.86
N ASN A 7 34.90 -60.30 38.58
CA ASN A 7 33.73 -60.93 37.97
C ASN A 7 34.11 -61.76 36.73
N PRO A 8 33.83 -63.09 36.69
CA PRO A 8 34.24 -63.98 35.60
C PRO A 8 33.57 -63.69 34.25
N PHE A 9 32.59 -62.77 34.22
CA PHE A 9 31.92 -62.33 33.00
C PHE A 9 32.24 -60.88 32.61
N ARG A 10 33.21 -60.23 33.28
CA ARG A 10 33.70 -58.92 32.83
C ARG A 10 34.69 -59.13 31.70
N MET A 11 34.35 -58.63 30.52
CA MET A 11 35.27 -58.62 29.37
C MET A 11 36.54 -57.84 29.74
N PRO A 12 37.73 -58.44 29.58
CA PRO A 12 39.00 -57.74 29.82
C PRO A 12 39.10 -56.50 28.95
N THR A 13 39.69 -55.42 29.47
CA THR A 13 39.96 -54.22 28.66
C THR A 13 41.07 -54.49 27.64
N ASP A 14 41.08 -53.75 26.53
CA ASP A 14 42.06 -53.96 25.44
C ASP A 14 43.52 -53.95 25.96
N GLU A 15 43.84 -53.10 26.94
CA GLU A 15 45.16 -53.09 27.60
C GLU A 15 45.45 -54.39 28.37
N GLU A 16 44.47 -54.94 29.10
CA GLU A 16 44.60 -56.23 29.80
C GLU A 16 44.78 -57.39 28.80
N VAL A 17 44.11 -57.34 27.65
CA VAL A 17 44.27 -58.33 26.57
C VAL A 17 45.68 -58.29 25.98
N PHE A 18 46.25 -57.10 25.76
CA PHE A 18 47.63 -56.98 25.28
C PHE A 18 48.63 -57.53 26.30
N ILE A 19 48.46 -57.22 27.60
CA ILE A 19 49.32 -57.72 28.67
C ILE A 19 49.24 -59.25 28.77
N LEU A 20 48.04 -59.84 28.71
CA LEU A 20 47.85 -61.30 28.74
C LEU A 20 48.50 -61.98 27.53
N ARG A 21 48.41 -61.37 26.35
CA ARG A 21 49.00 -61.91 25.12
C ARG A 21 50.52 -61.83 25.13
N ASP A 22 51.10 -60.79 25.71
CA ASP A 22 52.54 -60.66 25.83
C ASP A 22 53.10 -61.59 26.92
N GLU A 23 52.37 -61.81 28.02
CA GLU A 23 52.74 -62.82 29.03
C GLU A 23 52.61 -64.25 28.48
N GLU A 24 51.57 -64.56 27.68
CA GLU A 24 51.42 -65.84 26.99
C GLU A 24 52.60 -66.11 26.03
N LYS A 25 53.00 -65.11 25.24
CA LYS A 25 54.20 -65.21 24.40
C LYS A 25 55.44 -65.48 25.24
N ARG A 26 55.61 -64.76 26.36
CA ARG A 26 56.75 -64.95 27.26
C ARG A 26 56.78 -66.37 27.81
N GLN A 27 55.65 -66.92 28.26
CA GLN A 27 55.54 -68.30 28.73
C GLN A 27 55.84 -69.31 27.62
N ASN A 28 55.31 -69.12 26.42
CA ASN A 28 55.60 -69.99 25.28
C ASN A 28 57.08 -69.97 24.89
N THR A 29 57.74 -68.81 24.96
CA THR A 29 59.19 -68.72 24.71
C THR A 29 59.99 -69.45 25.78
N MET A 30 59.65 -69.31 27.06
CA MET A 30 60.29 -70.02 28.17
C MET A 30 60.05 -71.53 28.09
N GLU A 31 58.84 -71.98 27.74
CA GLU A 31 58.54 -73.41 27.56
C GLU A 31 59.32 -73.99 26.38
N ARG A 32 59.46 -73.23 25.28
CA ARG A 32 60.26 -73.63 24.13
C ARG A 32 61.75 -73.75 24.48
N GLU A 33 62.27 -72.86 25.33
CA GLU A 33 63.64 -72.98 25.84
C GLU A 33 63.82 -74.18 26.78
N ARG A 34 62.85 -74.41 27.69
CA ARG A 34 62.83 -75.60 28.57
C ARG A 34 62.84 -76.90 27.76
N LEU A 35 62.03 -76.95 26.69
CA LEU A 35 61.92 -78.12 25.81
C LEU A 35 63.13 -78.30 24.88
N LYS A 36 64.00 -77.29 24.70
CA LYS A 36 65.27 -77.47 23.96
C LYS A 36 66.25 -78.36 24.74
N GLY A 37 66.26 -78.25 26.08
CA GLY A 37 67.17 -79.00 26.94
C GLY A 37 66.76 -80.44 27.26
N GLN A 38 65.52 -80.84 27.01
CA GLN A 38 65.05 -82.21 27.28
C GLN A 38 65.42 -83.19 26.15
N PRO A 39 65.72 -84.46 26.46
CA PRO A 39 65.93 -85.51 25.47
C PRO A 39 64.63 -85.84 24.73
N VAL A 40 64.75 -86.31 23.49
CA VAL A 40 63.63 -86.43 22.54
C VAL A 40 62.49 -87.33 23.03
N HIS A 41 62.78 -88.36 23.83
CA HIS A 41 61.77 -89.30 24.35
C HIS A 41 60.90 -88.71 25.46
N GLU A 42 61.31 -87.62 26.10
CA GLU A 42 60.51 -86.90 27.11
C GLU A 42 59.62 -85.81 26.49
N LYS A 43 59.82 -85.49 25.21
CA LYS A 43 59.04 -84.47 24.50
C LYS A 43 57.71 -85.07 24.05
N THR A 44 56.66 -84.87 24.84
CA THR A 44 55.31 -85.27 24.45
C THR A 44 54.72 -84.31 23.40
N THR A 45 54.11 -84.85 22.36
CA THR A 45 53.43 -84.08 21.30
C THR A 45 52.15 -83.43 21.80
N GLN A 46 51.84 -82.22 21.33
CA GLN A 46 50.69 -81.41 21.76
C GLN A 46 49.35 -82.18 21.68
N SER A 47 49.23 -83.08 20.71
CA SER A 47 48.08 -83.99 20.53
C SER A 47 47.88 -84.96 21.70
N ALA A 48 48.96 -85.44 22.32
CA ALA A 48 48.91 -86.32 23.49
C ALA A 48 48.54 -85.55 24.77
N ARG A 49 48.91 -84.27 24.88
CA ARG A 49 48.51 -83.39 25.99
C ARG A 49 47.02 -83.03 25.94
N ILE A 50 46.49 -82.71 24.76
CA ILE A 50 45.07 -82.36 24.59
C ILE A 50 44.16 -83.58 24.84
N GLY A 51 44.61 -84.79 24.48
CA GLY A 51 43.90 -86.04 24.78
C GLY A 51 43.77 -86.33 26.29
N ALA A 52 44.79 -86.00 27.08
CA ALA A 52 44.75 -86.17 28.54
C ALA A 52 43.80 -85.18 29.23
N ALA A 53 43.68 -83.95 28.73
CA ALA A 53 42.76 -82.94 29.26
C ALA A 53 41.28 -83.25 28.94
N ARG A 54 41.01 -83.91 27.81
CA ARG A 54 39.64 -84.30 27.42
C ARG A 54 39.10 -85.53 28.17
N SER A 55 39.96 -86.26 28.87
CA SER A 55 39.59 -87.43 29.69
C SER A 55 39.12 -87.07 31.11
N GLN A 56 39.13 -85.79 31.51
CA GLN A 56 38.76 -85.36 32.87
C GLN A 56 37.40 -84.62 32.94
N ILE A 57 36.58 -84.68 31.89
CA ILE A 57 35.24 -84.07 31.87
C ILE A 57 34.22 -85.13 31.41
N THR A 58 33.68 -85.88 32.37
CA THR A 58 32.36 -86.52 32.31
C THR A 58 31.46 -85.70 33.27
N ASP A 59 30.18 -85.41 33.06
CA ASP A 59 29.03 -86.21 32.58
C ASP A 59 27.87 -85.26 32.17
N GLU A 60 26.89 -85.82 31.42
CA GLU A 60 25.45 -85.43 31.32
C GLU A 60 25.12 -84.03 30.73
N ASP A 61 24.29 -83.80 29.71
CA ASP A 61 23.18 -84.48 29.05
C ASP A 61 23.10 -83.98 27.59
N MET A 62 22.64 -84.83 26.65
CA MET A 62 21.63 -84.51 25.63
C MET A 62 21.65 -85.57 24.51
N ASP A 63 20.54 -86.28 24.45
CA ASP A 63 20.10 -87.19 23.42
C ASP A 63 19.83 -86.42 22.11
N ASP A 64 20.47 -86.80 21.00
CA ASP A 64 19.74 -86.82 19.74
C ASP A 64 20.29 -87.87 18.77
N SER A 65 19.34 -88.63 18.27
CA SER A 65 19.49 -89.77 17.39
C SER A 65 19.88 -89.34 15.98
N ARG A 66 20.90 -89.97 15.39
CA ARG A 66 20.79 -90.69 14.09
C ARG A 66 22.12 -91.17 13.52
N ASN A 67 22.03 -92.40 13.00
CA ASN A 67 22.95 -93.11 12.12
C ASN A 67 24.26 -93.63 12.69
N GLN A 68 24.13 -94.81 13.30
CA GLN A 68 25.10 -95.89 13.18
C GLN A 68 25.50 -96.10 11.70
N SER A 69 26.78 -95.95 11.43
CA SER A 69 27.43 -96.69 10.35
C SER A 69 28.71 -97.25 10.92
N GLN A 70 28.67 -98.56 11.16
CA GLN A 70 29.79 -99.40 11.54
C GLN A 70 30.91 -99.22 10.52
N HIS A 71 31.93 -98.44 10.84
CA HIS A 71 33.24 -98.64 10.22
C HIS A 71 34.02 -99.61 11.09
N GLN A 72 33.84 -100.89 10.76
CA GLN A 72 34.73 -101.95 11.19
C GLN A 72 36.16 -101.56 10.81
N ASN A 73 36.98 -101.50 11.85
CA ASN A 73 38.40 -101.25 11.79
C ASN A 73 39.06 -102.50 11.16
N LEU A 74 39.12 -102.54 9.82
CA LEU A 74 39.87 -103.55 9.07
C LEU A 74 41.35 -103.21 9.18
N HIS A 75 41.95 -103.58 10.30
CA HIS A 75 43.39 -103.83 10.39
C HIS A 75 43.69 -105.02 9.48
N SER A 76 43.94 -104.77 8.20
CA SER A 76 44.60 -105.75 7.34
C SER A 76 46.07 -105.79 7.75
N GLU A 77 46.38 -106.59 8.78
CA GLU A 77 47.73 -107.08 9.01
C GLU A 77 48.21 -107.76 7.71
N VAL A 78 49.12 -107.11 7.00
CA VAL A 78 49.85 -107.72 5.89
C VAL A 78 50.85 -108.68 6.52
N HIS A 79 50.40 -109.91 6.76
CA HIS A 79 51.28 -111.01 7.14
C HIS A 79 52.18 -111.32 5.94
N LEU A 80 53.43 -110.86 5.97
CA LEU A 80 54.44 -111.30 5.01
C LEU A 80 54.66 -112.81 5.22
N PRO A 81 54.53 -113.66 4.18
CA PRO A 81 54.82 -115.07 4.34
C PRO A 81 56.33 -115.23 4.58
N THR A 82 56.69 -115.85 5.70
CA THR A 82 58.01 -116.41 5.94
C THR A 82 58.33 -117.37 4.80
N ILE A 83 59.29 -117.04 3.94
CA ILE A 83 59.72 -117.92 2.84
C ILE A 83 60.56 -119.02 3.46
N ASP A 84 59.93 -120.18 3.69
CA ASP A 84 60.61 -121.41 4.04
C ASP A 84 61.38 -121.92 2.82
N VAL A 85 62.71 -121.97 2.91
CA VAL A 85 63.59 -122.42 1.83
C VAL A 85 63.71 -123.92 1.91
N ARG A 86 62.87 -124.64 1.15
CA ARG A 86 63.16 -125.91 0.42
C ARG A 86 61.87 -126.71 0.22
N GLU A 87 61.39 -126.76 -1.02
CA GLU A 87 60.77 -127.95 -1.63
C GLU A 87 60.63 -127.71 -3.15
N LYS A 88 60.88 -128.74 -3.95
CA LYS A 88 60.90 -128.64 -5.43
C LYS A 88 59.45 -128.66 -5.94
N ASP A 89 58.87 -127.49 -6.20
CA ASP A 89 57.52 -127.34 -6.76
C ASP A 89 57.37 -128.01 -8.13
N ASN A 90 56.25 -128.72 -8.31
CA ASN A 90 55.84 -129.35 -9.57
C ASN A 90 55.43 -128.27 -10.60
N MET A 91 55.87 -128.38 -11.87
CA MET A 91 55.78 -127.33 -12.90
C MET A 91 54.38 -126.67 -13.02
N ALA A 92 53.29 -127.42 -12.84
CA ALA A 92 51.93 -126.92 -12.90
C ALA A 92 51.59 -125.91 -11.79
N VAL A 93 52.06 -126.14 -10.56
CA VAL A 93 51.83 -125.25 -9.41
C VAL A 93 52.59 -123.94 -9.56
N TYR A 94 53.81 -124.00 -10.13
CA TYR A 94 54.59 -122.79 -10.45
C TYR A 94 53.88 -121.91 -11.49
N ILE A 95 53.33 -122.53 -12.54
CA ILE A 95 52.56 -121.83 -13.57
C ILE A 95 51.30 -121.19 -12.97
N GLN A 96 50.61 -121.88 -12.06
CA GLN A 96 49.43 -121.34 -11.37
C GLN A 96 49.80 -120.16 -10.45
N LYS A 97 50.80 -120.28 -9.58
CA LYS A 97 51.30 -119.17 -8.76
C LYS A 97 51.73 -117.96 -9.60
N LYS A 98 52.36 -118.19 -10.78
CA LYS A 98 52.70 -117.14 -11.75
C LYS A 98 51.48 -116.45 -12.35
N ARG A 99 50.43 -117.22 -12.68
CA ARG A 99 49.15 -116.67 -13.19
C ARG A 99 48.42 -115.86 -12.12
N GLU A 100 48.35 -116.38 -10.89
CA GLU A 100 47.75 -115.68 -9.75
C GLU A 100 48.52 -114.40 -9.41
N MET A 101 49.86 -114.45 -9.41
CA MET A 101 50.70 -113.26 -9.28
C MET A 101 50.48 -112.26 -10.42
N GLY A 102 50.30 -112.73 -11.66
CA GLY A 102 49.99 -111.89 -12.82
C GLY A 102 48.63 -111.20 -12.71
N LEU A 103 47.59 -111.94 -12.30
CA LEU A 103 46.24 -111.42 -12.04
C LEU A 103 46.23 -110.41 -10.89
N ALA A 104 46.92 -110.70 -9.78
CA ALA A 104 47.05 -109.77 -8.67
C ALA A 104 47.81 -108.50 -9.07
N ARG A 105 48.87 -108.61 -9.87
CA ARG A 105 49.60 -107.45 -10.44
C ARG A 105 48.72 -106.63 -11.38
N MET A 106 47.94 -107.28 -12.24
CA MET A 106 47.01 -106.59 -13.14
C MET A 106 45.90 -105.89 -12.34
N SER A 107 45.31 -106.55 -11.33
CA SER A 107 44.31 -105.96 -10.42
C SER A 107 44.86 -104.79 -9.62
N LEU A 108 46.08 -104.90 -9.08
CA LEU A 108 46.77 -103.79 -8.42
C LEU A 108 47.07 -102.64 -9.39
N ALA A 109 47.45 -102.93 -10.64
CA ALA A 109 47.65 -101.91 -11.66
C ALA A 109 46.34 -101.19 -12.00
N THR A 110 45.23 -101.92 -12.18
CA THR A 110 43.90 -101.34 -12.40
C THR A 110 43.46 -100.49 -11.21
N LYS A 111 43.62 -100.97 -9.96
CA LYS A 111 43.30 -100.20 -8.76
C LYS A 111 44.17 -98.95 -8.62
N ARG A 112 45.47 -99.04 -8.90
CA ARG A 112 46.38 -97.88 -8.89
C ARG A 112 46.00 -96.86 -9.97
N GLN A 113 45.56 -97.31 -11.13
CA GLN A 113 45.09 -96.42 -12.20
C GLN A 113 43.76 -95.74 -11.82
N GLU A 114 42.84 -96.47 -11.20
CA GLU A 114 41.57 -95.91 -10.73
C GLU A 114 41.78 -94.91 -9.58
N ILE A 115 42.68 -95.22 -8.63
CA ILE A 115 43.08 -94.28 -7.56
C ILE A 115 43.63 -92.99 -8.16
N LYS A 116 44.56 -93.08 -9.13
CA LYS A 116 45.09 -91.90 -9.81
C LYS A 116 44.01 -91.06 -10.49
N LYS A 117 43.03 -91.71 -11.13
CA LYS A 117 41.91 -91.03 -11.79
C LYS A 117 41.02 -90.31 -10.76
N LEU A 118 40.74 -90.94 -9.62
CA LEU A 118 40.00 -90.33 -8.52
C LEU A 118 40.78 -89.18 -7.87
N ASP A 119 42.10 -89.31 -7.72
CA ASP A 119 42.97 -88.23 -7.24
C ASP A 119 42.94 -87.04 -8.21
N GLU A 120 43.03 -87.29 -9.52
CA GLU A 120 42.92 -86.24 -10.54
C GLU A 120 41.53 -85.57 -10.58
N GLU A 121 40.47 -86.32 -10.29
CA GLU A 121 39.11 -85.78 -10.17
C GLU A 121 38.92 -84.98 -8.87
N ALA A 122 39.47 -85.47 -7.76
CA ALA A 122 39.50 -84.78 -6.48
C ALA A 122 40.27 -83.45 -6.60
N ASP A 123 41.46 -83.44 -7.19
CA ASP A 123 42.26 -82.23 -7.46
C ASP A 123 41.49 -81.22 -8.32
N ARG A 124 40.78 -81.69 -9.35
CA ARG A 124 39.94 -80.83 -10.19
C ARG A 124 38.78 -80.25 -9.39
N SER A 125 38.14 -81.04 -8.54
CA SER A 125 37.06 -80.58 -7.67
C SER A 125 37.55 -79.57 -6.61
N GLU A 126 38.73 -79.81 -6.01
CA GLU A 126 39.34 -78.93 -5.02
C GLU A 126 39.74 -77.59 -5.65
N LYS A 127 40.39 -77.61 -6.82
CA LYS A 127 40.71 -76.38 -7.56
C LYS A 127 39.46 -75.58 -7.91
N ARG A 128 38.37 -76.25 -8.31
CA ARG A 128 37.09 -75.59 -8.60
C ARG A 128 36.48 -74.97 -7.34
N LEU A 129 36.48 -75.70 -6.22
CA LEU A 129 35.96 -75.21 -4.95
C LEU A 129 36.77 -74.03 -4.44
N LYS A 130 38.10 -74.09 -4.55
CA LYS A 130 39.00 -73.00 -4.20
C LYS A 130 38.74 -71.75 -5.05
N GLN A 131 38.55 -71.89 -6.36
CA GLN A 131 38.18 -70.76 -7.22
C GLN A 131 36.85 -70.13 -6.80
N GLN A 132 35.85 -70.94 -6.45
CA GLN A 132 34.56 -70.42 -5.95
C GLN A 132 34.72 -69.73 -4.59
N GLN A 133 35.54 -70.28 -3.69
CA GLN A 133 35.86 -69.67 -2.41
C GLN A 133 36.59 -68.33 -2.58
N ASP A 134 37.57 -68.25 -3.48
CA ASP A 134 38.32 -67.03 -3.78
C ASP A 134 37.40 -65.97 -4.42
N GLN A 135 36.49 -66.39 -5.31
CA GLN A 135 35.46 -65.49 -5.86
C GLN A 135 34.53 -64.98 -4.77
N LEU A 136 34.03 -65.86 -3.89
CA LEU A 136 33.18 -65.45 -2.77
C LEU A 136 33.92 -64.48 -1.84
N ALA A 137 35.17 -64.77 -1.47
CA ALA A 137 35.99 -63.88 -0.65
C ALA A 137 36.20 -62.52 -1.33
N SER A 138 36.51 -62.50 -2.64
CA SER A 138 36.64 -61.27 -3.41
C SER A 138 35.34 -60.47 -3.47
N THR A 139 34.20 -61.14 -3.67
CA THR A 139 32.88 -60.47 -3.68
C THR A 139 32.51 -59.91 -2.31
N HIS A 140 32.82 -60.64 -1.23
CA HIS A 140 32.59 -60.20 0.14
C HIS A 140 33.44 -58.97 0.48
N GLU A 141 34.71 -58.94 0.05
CA GLU A 141 35.57 -57.77 0.22
C GLU A 141 35.05 -56.55 -0.56
N LYS A 142 34.67 -56.75 -1.83
CA LYS A 142 34.06 -55.69 -2.65
C LYS A 142 32.77 -55.16 -2.05
N PHE A 143 31.92 -56.04 -1.50
CA PHE A 143 30.68 -55.64 -0.85
C PHE A 143 30.95 -54.83 0.43
N ASN A 144 31.89 -55.26 1.27
CA ASN A 144 32.27 -54.51 2.45
C ASN A 144 32.87 -53.14 2.10
N ASN A 145 33.69 -53.08 1.05
CA ASN A 145 34.21 -51.80 0.56
C ASN A 145 33.09 -50.91 0.00
N PHE A 146 32.12 -51.50 -0.71
CA PHE A 146 30.94 -50.77 -1.16
C PHE A 146 30.11 -50.21 0.00
N LEU A 147 29.84 -51.00 1.03
CA LEU A 147 29.12 -50.51 2.22
C LEU A 147 29.88 -49.39 2.93
N LYS A 148 31.20 -49.51 3.07
CA LYS A 148 32.02 -48.44 3.65
C LYS A 148 31.98 -47.16 2.82
N HIS A 149 32.14 -47.27 1.50
CA HIS A 149 32.08 -46.12 0.61
C HIS A 149 30.68 -45.49 0.57
N SER A 150 29.62 -46.30 0.50
CA SER A 150 28.24 -45.83 0.49
C SER A 150 27.86 -45.14 1.79
N ASN A 151 28.26 -45.68 2.95
CA ASN A 151 28.01 -45.04 4.24
C ASN A 151 28.78 -43.73 4.37
N LEU A 152 30.05 -43.72 3.95
CA LEU A 152 30.88 -42.52 3.96
C LEU A 152 30.31 -41.44 3.01
N GLU A 153 29.82 -41.84 1.85
CA GLU A 153 29.19 -40.94 0.88
C GLU A 153 27.85 -40.40 1.40
N GLN A 154 27.04 -41.23 2.07
CA GLN A 154 25.81 -40.81 2.73
C GLN A 154 26.11 -39.78 3.84
N ASP A 155 27.09 -40.07 4.70
CA ASP A 155 27.51 -39.14 5.76
C ASP A 155 28.06 -37.82 5.19
N ALA A 156 28.82 -37.90 4.09
CA ALA A 156 29.31 -36.73 3.38
C ALA A 156 28.16 -35.91 2.76
N ALA A 157 27.14 -36.58 2.21
CA ALA A 157 25.95 -35.93 1.65
C ALA A 157 25.13 -35.22 2.74
N VAL A 158 24.92 -35.87 3.90
CA VAL A 158 24.23 -35.26 5.04
C VAL A 158 24.99 -34.03 5.55
N LYS A 159 26.31 -34.14 5.71
CA LYS A 159 27.13 -32.98 6.14
C LYS A 159 27.06 -31.82 5.15
N ARG A 160 27.07 -32.09 3.84
CA ARG A 160 26.91 -31.04 2.82
C ARG A 160 25.54 -30.39 2.91
N ALA A 161 24.46 -31.16 3.06
CA ALA A 161 23.12 -30.64 3.26
C ALA A 161 23.00 -29.79 4.54
N ASP A 162 23.61 -30.21 5.65
CA ASP A 162 23.63 -29.46 6.90
C ASP A 162 24.40 -28.13 6.77
N ILE A 163 25.52 -28.12 6.04
CA ILE A 163 26.28 -26.89 5.77
C ILE A 163 25.47 -25.94 4.90
N GLU A 164 24.83 -26.44 3.83
CA GLU A 164 24.00 -25.62 2.94
C GLU A 164 22.77 -25.06 3.67
N THR A 165 22.12 -25.86 4.53
CA THR A 165 20.99 -25.38 5.33
C THR A 165 21.40 -24.34 6.37
N LYS A 166 22.57 -24.50 7.02
CA LYS A 166 23.14 -23.47 7.90
C LYS A 166 23.45 -22.18 7.15
N ALA A 167 24.11 -22.26 6.00
CA ALA A 167 24.41 -21.09 5.16
C ALA A 167 23.11 -20.37 4.72
N LYS A 168 22.06 -21.12 4.37
CA LYS A 168 20.74 -20.56 4.08
C LYS A 168 20.13 -19.86 5.30
N GLN A 169 20.21 -20.46 6.49
CA GLN A 169 19.69 -19.86 7.72
C GLN A 169 20.42 -18.57 8.08
N GLU A 170 21.75 -18.53 7.95
CA GLU A 170 22.56 -17.33 8.16
C GLU A 170 22.13 -16.21 7.19
N LYS A 171 21.95 -16.53 5.91
CA LYS A 171 21.45 -15.56 4.92
C LYS A 171 20.04 -15.08 5.22
N LEU A 172 19.15 -15.95 5.71
CA LEU A 172 17.81 -15.52 6.15
C LEU A 172 17.85 -14.59 7.35
N LEU A 173 18.76 -14.80 8.31
CA LEU A 173 18.96 -13.89 9.43
C LEU A 173 19.53 -12.54 8.97
N GLU A 174 20.47 -12.55 8.03
CA GLU A 174 21.02 -11.33 7.42
C GLU A 174 19.93 -10.55 6.67
N ILE A 175 19.10 -11.22 5.86
CA ILE A 175 17.94 -10.60 5.20
C ILE A 175 16.99 -9.99 6.22
N LYS A 176 16.67 -10.71 7.31
CA LYS A 176 15.79 -10.17 8.37
C LYS A 176 16.40 -8.93 9.02
N LYS A 177 17.71 -8.93 9.29
CA LYS A 177 18.43 -7.79 9.86
C LYS A 177 18.40 -6.58 8.91
N LEU A 178 18.71 -6.79 7.64
CA LEU A 178 18.65 -5.73 6.62
C LEU A 178 17.22 -5.21 6.42
N SER A 179 16.23 -6.09 6.41
CA SER A 179 14.81 -5.71 6.30
C SER A 179 14.37 -4.84 7.49
N ALA A 180 14.83 -5.17 8.70
CA ALA A 180 14.55 -4.34 9.89
C ALA A 180 15.25 -2.97 9.81
N GLN A 181 16.49 -2.92 9.29
CA GLN A 181 17.21 -1.66 9.07
C GLN A 181 16.52 -0.79 8.01
N ILE A 182 16.05 -1.39 6.92
CA ILE A 182 15.27 -0.69 5.89
C ILE A 182 14.00 -0.10 6.49
N ALA A 183 13.23 -0.90 7.24
CA ALA A 183 12.01 -0.43 7.89
C ALA A 183 12.27 0.72 8.88
N GLN A 184 13.38 0.66 9.62
CA GLN A 184 13.78 1.76 10.51
C GLN A 184 14.13 3.03 9.72
N LEU A 185 14.93 2.91 8.66
CA LEU A 185 15.28 4.04 7.80
C LEU A 185 14.07 4.63 7.09
N GLU A 186 13.12 3.81 6.66
CA GLU A 186 11.85 4.26 6.08
C GLU A 186 11.00 5.03 7.10
N ALA A 187 10.94 4.56 8.36
CA ALA A 187 10.25 5.27 9.43
C ALA A 187 10.93 6.61 9.76
N ASP A 188 12.26 6.63 9.84
CA ASP A 188 13.03 7.86 10.09
C ASP A 188 12.92 8.83 8.91
N LYS A 189 12.94 8.34 7.67
CA LYS A 189 12.68 9.13 6.47
C LYS A 189 11.29 9.76 6.53
N LYS A 190 10.25 8.99 6.82
CA LYS A 190 8.89 9.50 6.93
C LYS A 190 8.77 10.56 8.04
N LYS A 191 9.38 10.31 9.20
CA LYS A 191 9.42 11.29 10.29
C LYS A 191 10.09 12.60 9.86
N ASN A 192 11.22 12.50 9.16
CA ASN A 192 11.94 13.67 8.64
C ASN A 192 11.13 14.39 7.55
N GLU A 193 10.42 13.66 6.68
CA GLU A 193 9.50 14.24 5.69
C GLU A 193 8.36 15.01 6.38
N GLU A 194 7.72 14.43 7.39
CA GLU A 194 6.68 15.10 8.19
C GLU A 194 7.22 16.35 8.90
N GLN A 195 8.43 16.28 9.47
CA GLN A 195 9.09 17.44 10.09
C GLN A 195 9.44 18.51 9.05
N MET A 196 9.90 18.12 7.87
CA MET A 196 10.21 19.03 6.77
C MET A 196 8.94 19.74 6.28
N GLU A 197 7.83 19.02 6.13
CA GLU A 197 6.53 19.62 5.77
C GLU A 197 6.07 20.63 6.84
N GLN A 198 6.23 20.32 8.12
CA GLN A 198 5.94 21.26 9.22
C GLN A 198 6.83 22.49 9.15
N CYS A 199 8.14 22.33 8.96
CA CYS A 199 9.08 23.44 8.82
C CYS A 199 8.79 24.29 7.57
N LEU A 200 8.38 23.68 6.45
CA LEU A 200 7.94 24.41 5.26
C LEU A 200 6.63 25.17 5.51
N GLY A 201 5.71 24.57 6.28
CA GLY A 201 4.50 25.26 6.75
C GLY A 201 4.84 26.48 7.60
N PHE A 202 5.78 26.34 8.54
CA PHE A 202 6.27 27.46 9.34
C PHE A 202 6.99 28.50 8.49
N LYS A 203 7.84 28.11 7.52
CA LYS A 203 8.49 29.04 6.58
C LYS A 203 7.45 29.88 5.85
N LYS A 204 6.43 29.24 5.25
CA LYS A 204 5.35 29.97 4.56
C LYS A 204 4.62 30.95 5.47
N PHE A 205 4.30 30.53 6.69
CA PHE A 205 3.70 31.40 7.69
C PHE A 205 4.58 32.61 8.02
N LEU A 206 5.89 32.40 8.21
CA LEU A 206 6.85 33.49 8.43
C LEU A 206 6.98 34.40 7.20
N ASP A 207 6.94 33.84 5.99
CA ASP A 207 7.01 34.58 4.73
C ASP A 207 5.77 35.46 4.49
N ASP A 208 4.63 35.10 5.08
CA ASP A 208 3.39 35.89 5.03
C ASP A 208 3.39 37.02 6.08
N LEU A 209 4.06 36.81 7.22
CA LEU A 209 4.27 37.85 8.24
C LEU A 209 5.37 38.84 7.86
N THR A 210 6.31 38.41 7.03
CA THR A 210 7.48 39.21 6.64
C THR A 210 7.07 40.36 5.71
N LYS A 211 7.62 41.54 5.96
CA LYS A 211 7.31 42.74 5.16
C LYS A 211 7.75 42.54 3.70
N PRO A 212 6.91 42.89 2.71
CA PRO A 212 7.27 42.80 1.29
C PRO A 212 8.58 43.49 0.91
N SER A 213 8.89 44.63 1.53
CA SER A 213 10.12 45.39 1.29
C SER A 213 11.37 44.59 1.65
N TRP A 214 11.30 43.72 2.66
CA TRP A 214 12.45 42.92 3.06
C TRP A 214 12.84 41.91 1.97
N PHE A 215 11.89 41.29 1.27
CA PHE A 215 12.20 40.39 0.16
C PHE A 215 12.87 41.13 -1.01
N VAL A 216 12.41 42.35 -1.30
CA VAL A 216 13.00 43.24 -2.32
C VAL A 216 14.45 43.56 -1.94
N ASP A 217 14.68 44.04 -0.71
CA ASP A 217 16.00 44.43 -0.22
C ASP A 217 16.97 43.23 -0.18
N THR A 218 16.50 42.06 0.23
CA THR A 218 17.30 40.83 0.32
C THR A 218 17.70 40.33 -1.06
N LEU A 219 16.76 40.27 -2.01
CA LEU A 219 17.06 39.89 -3.39
C LEU A 219 18.04 40.88 -4.05
N PHE A 220 17.84 42.17 -3.78
CA PHE A 220 18.73 43.21 -4.26
C PHE A 220 20.16 43.03 -3.72
N ALA A 221 20.31 42.82 -2.41
CA ALA A 221 21.62 42.59 -1.80
C ALA A 221 22.33 41.36 -2.38
N LEU A 222 21.60 40.26 -2.58
CA LEU A 222 22.15 39.03 -3.18
C LEU A 222 22.62 39.24 -4.62
N ARG A 223 21.80 39.89 -5.46
CA ARG A 223 22.17 40.18 -6.86
C ARG A 223 23.35 41.13 -6.96
N VAL A 224 23.43 42.13 -6.09
CA VAL A 224 24.58 43.05 -6.04
C VAL A 224 25.84 42.29 -5.63
N GLU A 225 25.75 41.39 -4.66
CA GLU A 225 26.91 40.60 -4.23
C GLU A 225 27.38 39.62 -5.32
N ASP A 226 26.47 38.93 -6.02
CA ASP A 226 26.83 38.07 -7.17
C ASP A 226 27.54 38.87 -8.27
N GLU A 227 27.00 40.03 -8.64
CA GLU A 227 27.56 40.87 -9.69
C GLU A 227 28.90 41.50 -9.26
N ARG A 228 29.01 41.89 -7.98
CA ARG A 228 30.27 42.36 -7.40
C ARG A 228 31.34 41.28 -7.48
N GLN A 229 31.04 40.05 -7.10
CA GLN A 229 31.99 38.93 -7.21
C GLN A 229 32.43 38.69 -8.66
N ARG A 230 31.50 38.80 -9.61
CA ARG A 230 31.82 38.71 -11.05
C ARG A 230 32.77 39.82 -11.51
N ILE A 231 32.52 41.06 -11.12
CA ILE A 231 33.36 42.21 -11.47
C ILE A 231 34.74 42.08 -10.81
N VAL A 232 34.80 41.66 -9.54
CA VAL A 232 36.07 41.41 -8.83
C VAL A 232 36.89 40.38 -9.59
N LEU A 233 36.31 39.23 -9.94
CA LEU A 233 37.02 38.17 -10.65
C LEU A 233 37.52 38.63 -12.04
N GLU A 234 36.73 39.42 -12.77
CA GLU A 234 37.14 39.98 -14.06
C GLU A 234 38.33 40.92 -13.93
N LEU A 235 38.29 41.83 -12.93
CA LEU A 235 39.36 42.78 -12.68
C LEU A 235 40.64 42.12 -12.15
N GLU A 236 40.51 41.11 -11.28
CA GLU A 236 41.63 40.33 -10.77
C GLU A 236 42.33 39.56 -11.90
N ASN A 237 41.58 38.96 -12.83
CA ASN A 237 42.16 38.28 -13.98
C ASN A 237 42.89 39.25 -14.92
N ALA A 238 42.30 40.41 -15.20
CA ALA A 238 42.93 41.45 -16.01
C ALA A 238 44.20 42.01 -15.34
N PHE A 239 44.18 42.19 -14.02
CA PHE A 239 45.36 42.58 -13.27
C PHE A 239 46.44 41.49 -13.33
N ALA A 240 46.07 40.21 -13.15
CA ALA A 240 47.01 39.10 -13.18
C ALA A 240 47.75 38.95 -14.53
N GLU A 241 47.11 39.25 -15.66
CA GLU A 241 47.75 39.23 -16.99
C GLU A 241 48.85 40.30 -17.14
N ASP A 242 48.67 41.46 -16.52
CA ASP A 242 49.55 42.61 -16.67
C ASP A 242 50.65 42.69 -15.58
N VAL A 243 50.45 42.06 -14.41
CA VAL A 243 51.33 42.15 -13.24
C VAL A 243 52.76 41.70 -13.50
N ASP A 244 52.96 40.66 -14.32
CA ASP A 244 54.28 40.09 -14.60
C ASP A 244 55.21 41.05 -15.36
N ASN A 245 54.66 42.09 -15.99
CA ASN A 245 55.40 43.07 -16.80
C ASN A 245 55.60 44.43 -16.11
N LEU A 246 55.12 44.62 -14.87
CA LEU A 246 55.07 45.92 -14.18
C LEU A 246 56.02 45.99 -12.96
N GLU A 247 56.62 47.16 -12.73
CA GLU A 247 57.39 47.45 -11.51
C GLU A 247 56.47 47.66 -10.30
N GLN A 248 56.98 47.54 -9.07
CA GLN A 248 56.17 47.60 -7.83
C GLN A 248 55.36 48.91 -7.69
N ASP A 249 55.96 50.06 -7.97
CA ASP A 249 55.28 51.36 -7.93
C ASP A 249 54.18 51.49 -9.01
N GLU A 250 54.29 50.73 -10.11
CA GLU A 250 53.24 50.67 -11.15
C GLU A 250 52.13 49.70 -10.77
N GLN A 251 52.45 48.61 -10.08
CA GLN A 251 51.50 47.66 -9.53
C GLN A 251 50.59 48.33 -8.48
N GLU A 252 51.15 49.11 -7.54
CA GLU A 252 50.38 49.83 -6.53
C GLU A 252 49.38 50.82 -7.16
N ARG A 253 49.84 51.63 -8.12
CA ARG A 253 48.95 52.56 -8.86
C ARG A 253 47.83 51.83 -9.62
N ARG A 254 48.16 50.72 -10.26
CA ARG A 254 47.18 49.87 -10.97
C ARG A 254 46.16 49.23 -10.02
N GLN A 255 46.58 48.84 -8.81
CA GLN A 255 45.66 48.33 -7.78
C GLN A 255 44.69 49.41 -7.31
N GLU A 256 45.16 50.63 -7.08
CA GLU A 256 44.30 51.77 -6.72
C GLU A 256 43.29 52.11 -7.85
N GLU A 257 43.76 52.11 -9.10
CA GLU A 257 42.90 52.28 -10.28
C GLU A 257 41.85 51.17 -10.38
N MET A 258 42.25 49.91 -10.15
CA MET A 258 41.36 48.75 -10.14
C MET A 258 40.26 48.88 -9.08
N LEU A 259 40.59 49.30 -7.86
CA LEU A 259 39.62 49.51 -6.78
C LEU A 259 38.63 50.64 -7.13
N SER A 260 39.11 51.74 -7.72
CA SER A 260 38.26 52.83 -8.20
C SER A 260 37.32 52.39 -9.33
N ILE A 261 37.81 51.57 -10.27
CA ILE A 261 37.00 50.96 -11.33
C ILE A 261 35.97 50.00 -10.74
N LEU A 262 36.34 49.20 -9.75
CA LEU A 262 35.43 48.30 -9.05
C LEU A 262 34.29 49.07 -8.39
N GLU A 263 34.60 50.11 -7.60
CA GLU A 263 33.57 50.93 -6.92
C GLU A 263 32.63 51.63 -7.91
N SER A 264 33.17 52.23 -8.97
CA SER A 264 32.34 52.89 -10.00
C SER A 264 31.46 51.91 -10.79
N ARG A 265 31.97 50.71 -11.11
CA ARG A 265 31.18 49.67 -11.78
C ARG A 265 30.10 49.12 -10.86
N VAL A 266 30.43 48.79 -9.61
CA VAL A 266 29.47 48.24 -8.63
C VAL A 266 28.36 49.25 -8.31
N THR A 267 28.68 50.53 -8.16
CA THR A 267 27.65 51.57 -7.93
C THR A 267 26.71 51.74 -9.13
N SER A 268 27.27 51.73 -10.34
CA SER A 268 26.48 51.78 -11.58
C SER A 268 25.57 50.56 -11.75
N THR A 269 26.11 49.35 -11.55
CA THR A 269 25.33 48.11 -11.65
C THR A 269 24.30 47.99 -10.53
N ALA A 270 24.62 48.39 -9.30
CA ALA A 270 23.69 48.40 -8.18
C ALA A 270 22.49 49.31 -8.44
N SER A 271 22.68 50.51 -9.02
CA SER A 271 21.55 51.38 -9.37
C SER A 271 20.62 50.73 -10.40
N ALA A 272 21.17 50.08 -11.43
CA ALA A 272 20.40 49.38 -12.45
C ALA A 272 19.66 48.15 -11.87
N LEU A 273 20.33 47.36 -11.03
CA LEU A 273 19.74 46.19 -10.36
C LEU A 273 18.62 46.59 -9.42
N ARG A 274 18.72 47.73 -8.72
CA ARG A 274 17.66 48.22 -7.83
C ARG A 274 16.38 48.50 -8.59
N GLN A 275 16.48 49.20 -9.73
CA GLN A 275 15.32 49.47 -10.59
C GLN A 275 14.72 48.18 -11.16
N GLN A 276 15.56 47.20 -11.49
CA GLN A 276 15.10 45.90 -11.98
C GLN A 276 14.36 45.10 -10.90
N VAL A 277 14.89 45.05 -9.67
CA VAL A 277 14.28 44.29 -8.55
C VAL A 277 12.99 44.95 -8.08
N GLU A 278 12.96 46.28 -7.99
CA GLU A 278 11.76 47.04 -7.58
C GLU A 278 10.62 46.95 -8.61
N GLY A 279 10.95 46.66 -9.88
CA GLY A 279 9.96 46.42 -10.94
C GLY A 279 9.36 45.00 -10.96
N LEU A 280 9.86 44.06 -10.13
CA LEU A 280 9.35 42.69 -10.08
C LEU A 280 8.13 42.58 -9.15
N LEU A 281 7.24 41.64 -9.47
CA LEU A 281 6.14 41.30 -8.58
C LEU A 281 6.64 40.47 -7.40
N LEU A 282 5.99 40.60 -6.25
CA LEU A 282 6.38 39.90 -5.02
C LEU A 282 6.50 38.37 -5.16
N PRO A 283 5.61 37.67 -5.90
CA PRO A 283 5.77 36.23 -6.16
C PRO A 283 7.05 35.92 -6.94
N ASP A 284 7.34 36.70 -7.99
CA ASP A 284 8.56 36.51 -8.79
C ASP A 284 9.81 36.75 -7.96
N ILE A 285 9.76 37.73 -7.03
CA ILE A 285 10.85 37.98 -6.07
C ILE A 285 11.05 36.76 -5.17
N LYS A 286 9.98 36.23 -4.57
CA LYS A 286 10.07 35.02 -3.71
C LYS A 286 10.62 33.82 -4.49
N ASP A 287 10.16 33.59 -5.71
CA ASP A 287 10.66 32.50 -6.58
C ASP A 287 12.15 32.69 -6.92
N ASN A 288 12.60 33.93 -7.12
CA ASN A 288 14.01 34.23 -7.32
C ASN A 288 14.83 33.97 -6.05
N LEU A 289 14.35 34.32 -4.86
CA LEU A 289 15.03 34.00 -3.59
C LEU A 289 15.10 32.49 -3.35
N ASP A 290 14.04 31.75 -3.64
CA ASP A 290 14.00 30.28 -3.47
C ASP A 290 14.96 29.55 -4.43
N ALA A 291 15.45 30.22 -5.48
CA ALA A 291 16.48 29.69 -6.37
C ALA A 291 17.91 29.81 -5.81
N TYR A 292 18.13 30.64 -4.78
CA TYR A 292 19.42 30.75 -4.10
C TYR A 292 19.60 29.61 -3.09
N ASP A 293 20.85 29.33 -2.75
CA ASP A 293 21.19 28.41 -1.65
C ASP A 293 20.53 28.90 -0.35
N PRO A 294 19.78 28.04 0.39
CA PRO A 294 19.16 28.39 1.66
C PRO A 294 20.10 29.03 2.67
N ASP A 295 21.39 28.66 2.67
CA ASP A 295 22.37 29.23 3.62
C ASP A 295 22.79 30.66 3.25
N ARG A 296 22.59 31.07 1.99
CA ARG A 296 22.86 32.45 1.52
C ARG A 296 21.70 33.40 1.80
N VAL A 297 20.47 32.88 1.91
CA VAL A 297 19.28 33.69 2.14
C VAL A 297 19.05 33.84 3.64
N PRO A 298 19.30 35.01 4.25
CA PRO A 298 19.05 35.21 5.67
C PRO A 298 17.55 35.13 5.96
N MET A 299 17.17 34.67 7.16
CA MET A 299 15.77 34.75 7.61
C MET A 299 15.46 36.14 8.16
N PHE A 300 14.24 36.63 7.96
CA PHE A 300 13.79 37.89 8.55
C PHE A 300 13.69 37.81 10.08
N PHE A 301 13.11 36.71 10.59
CA PHE A 301 13.02 36.43 12.02
C PHE A 301 14.15 35.50 12.45
N THR A 302 15.04 35.98 13.30
CA THR A 302 16.17 35.21 13.83
C THR A 302 15.87 34.62 15.20
N GLU A 303 15.05 35.30 16.00
CA GLU A 303 14.70 34.88 17.36
C GLU A 303 13.18 34.70 17.50
N PRO A 304 12.71 33.63 18.18
CA PRO A 304 11.28 33.39 18.39
C PRO A 304 10.55 34.53 19.10
N ASN A 305 11.26 35.27 19.97
CA ASN A 305 10.70 36.37 20.74
C ASN A 305 10.24 37.55 19.86
N GLN A 306 10.84 37.74 18.68
CA GLN A 306 10.50 38.84 17.77
C GLN A 306 9.07 38.74 17.26
N ILE A 307 8.59 37.52 16.98
CA ILE A 307 7.21 37.28 16.54
C ILE A 307 6.24 37.53 17.69
N LEU A 308 6.60 37.09 18.90
CA LEU A 308 5.80 37.32 20.09
C LEU A 308 5.68 38.82 20.41
N GLU A 309 6.78 39.56 20.30
CA GLU A 309 6.77 41.02 20.47
C GLU A 309 5.89 41.69 19.41
N GLN A 310 5.99 41.29 18.14
CA GLN A 310 5.12 41.82 17.10
C GLN A 310 3.64 41.50 17.38
N PHE A 311 3.35 40.31 17.90
CA PHE A 311 2.00 39.93 18.31
C PHE A 311 1.49 40.79 19.47
N ILE A 312 2.29 40.97 20.53
CA ILE A 312 1.96 41.84 21.66
C ILE A 312 1.70 43.27 21.19
N ASN A 313 2.55 43.82 20.32
CA ASN A 313 2.36 45.17 19.78
C ASN A 313 1.05 45.30 18.99
N ILE A 314 0.65 44.27 18.24
CA ILE A 314 -0.63 44.26 17.52
C ILE A 314 -1.81 44.12 18.51
N GLU A 315 -1.68 43.30 19.55
CA GLU A 315 -2.70 43.17 20.59
C GLU A 315 -2.90 44.48 21.36
N GLU A 316 -1.82 45.13 21.79
CA GLU A 316 -1.85 46.44 22.45
C GLU A 316 -2.44 47.51 21.52
N GLY A 317 -2.05 47.52 20.24
CA GLY A 317 -2.61 48.43 19.24
C GLY A 317 -4.11 48.20 18.98
N ASN A 318 -4.55 46.95 18.88
CA ASN A 318 -5.96 46.61 18.73
C ASN A 318 -6.76 46.97 19.98
N LEU A 319 -6.21 46.73 21.18
CA LEU A 319 -6.84 47.12 22.43
C LEU A 319 -6.98 48.65 22.52
N PHE A 320 -5.94 49.39 22.14
CA PHE A 320 -5.98 50.84 22.05
C PHE A 320 -7.03 51.34 21.04
N LEU A 321 -7.14 50.70 19.88
CA LEU A 321 -8.15 51.06 18.89
C LEU A 321 -9.57 50.78 19.39
N ILE A 322 -9.80 49.65 20.05
CA ILE A 322 -11.08 49.30 20.67
C ILE A 322 -11.45 50.33 21.73
N GLN A 323 -10.48 50.72 22.58
CA GLN A 323 -10.71 51.74 23.60
C GLN A 323 -11.08 53.09 22.96
N ASN A 324 -10.35 53.53 21.93
CA ASN A 324 -10.70 54.77 21.22
C ASN A 324 -12.08 54.70 20.57
N CYS A 325 -12.46 53.56 19.99
CA CYS A 325 -13.81 53.38 19.44
C CYS A 325 -14.88 53.51 20.53
N GLN A 326 -14.65 52.93 21.71
CA GLN A 326 -15.58 53.05 22.84
C GLN A 326 -15.67 54.48 23.37
N GLU A 327 -14.54 55.18 23.48
CA GLU A 327 -14.51 56.59 23.90
C GLU A 327 -15.26 57.48 22.89
N LEU A 328 -15.05 57.27 21.59
CA LEU A 328 -15.78 57.99 20.54
C LEU A 328 -17.27 57.63 20.51
N GLU A 329 -17.64 56.37 20.76
CA GLU A 329 -19.03 55.95 20.91
C GLU A 329 -19.69 56.68 22.09
N GLU A 330 -19.02 56.78 23.24
CA GLU A 330 -19.51 57.52 24.41
C GLU A 330 -19.66 59.02 24.12
N GLU A 331 -18.69 59.64 23.42
CA GLU A 331 -18.79 61.04 22.97
C GLU A 331 -19.99 61.26 22.05
N ILE A 332 -20.23 60.35 21.10
CA ILE A 332 -21.37 60.41 20.19
C ILE A 332 -22.69 60.25 20.95
N GLU A 333 -22.77 59.32 21.90
CA GLU A 333 -23.96 59.14 22.74
C GLU A 333 -24.24 60.40 23.58
N ASN A 334 -23.21 61.01 24.15
CA ASN A 334 -23.33 62.26 24.89
C ASN A 334 -23.85 63.40 24.00
N ILE A 335 -23.31 63.56 22.79
CA ILE A 335 -23.79 64.56 21.82
C ILE A 335 -25.24 64.27 21.40
N ALA A 336 -25.59 63.00 21.17
CA ALA A 336 -26.94 62.61 20.80
C ALA A 336 -27.95 62.92 21.91
N GLN A 337 -27.59 62.68 23.17
CA GLN A 337 -28.40 63.04 24.33
C GLN A 337 -28.59 64.56 24.45
N LEU A 338 -27.51 65.34 24.30
CA LEU A 338 -27.58 66.81 24.31
C LEU A 338 -28.46 67.35 23.19
N TYR A 339 -28.31 66.82 21.98
CA TYR A 339 -29.16 67.19 20.85
C TYR A 339 -30.63 66.86 21.11
N GLN A 340 -30.92 65.70 21.71
CA GLN A 340 -32.29 65.31 22.06
C GLN A 340 -32.89 66.24 23.12
N GLN A 341 -32.10 66.67 24.11
CA GLN A 341 -32.53 67.64 25.12
C GLN A 341 -32.84 69.00 24.49
N GLU A 342 -31.92 69.54 23.66
CA GLU A 342 -32.13 70.80 22.96
C GLU A 342 -33.37 70.74 22.04
N GLN A 343 -33.57 69.61 21.35
CA GLN A 343 -34.75 69.40 20.51
C GLN A 343 -36.05 69.43 21.33
N GLN A 344 -36.08 68.81 22.52
CA GLN A 344 -37.24 68.84 23.42
C GLN A 344 -37.51 70.26 23.95
N GLU A 345 -36.47 70.99 24.35
CA GLU A 345 -36.59 72.38 24.80
C GLU A 345 -37.12 73.28 23.66
N MET A 346 -36.57 73.14 22.47
CA MET A 346 -37.00 73.89 21.29
C MET A 346 -38.45 73.59 20.92
N GLN A 347 -38.88 72.31 20.99
CA GLN A 347 -40.28 71.93 20.79
C GLN A 347 -41.21 72.51 21.85
N SER A 348 -40.78 72.54 23.12
CA SER A 348 -41.53 73.17 24.21
C SER A 348 -41.69 74.69 23.98
N ILE A 349 -40.60 75.39 23.64
CA ILE A 349 -40.61 76.82 23.33
C ILE A 349 -41.49 77.09 22.09
N ALA A 350 -41.36 76.30 21.03
CA ALA A 350 -42.18 76.43 19.83
C ALA A 350 -43.67 76.18 20.13
N GLY A 351 -43.99 75.20 20.98
CA GLY A 351 -45.34 74.94 21.46
C GLY A 351 -45.91 76.11 22.26
N GLN A 352 -45.13 76.68 23.19
CA GLN A 352 -45.52 77.88 23.94
C GLN A 352 -45.76 79.08 23.02
N ARG A 353 -44.86 79.33 22.05
CA ARG A 353 -45.02 80.39 21.05
C ARG A 353 -46.27 80.20 20.19
N LYS A 354 -46.56 78.96 19.79
CA LYS A 354 -47.77 78.63 19.03
C LYS A 354 -49.04 78.90 19.84
N GLN A 355 -49.07 78.52 21.12
CA GLN A 355 -50.19 78.85 22.02
C GLN A 355 -50.38 80.36 22.20
N GLN A 356 -49.28 81.12 22.34
CA GLN A 356 -49.34 82.59 22.40
C GLN A 356 -49.91 83.17 21.09
N MET A 357 -49.46 82.67 19.94
CA MET A 357 -49.98 83.06 18.63
C MET A 357 -51.47 82.73 18.48
N GLU A 358 -51.89 81.52 18.83
CA GLU A 358 -53.31 81.12 18.84
C GLU A 358 -54.13 82.03 19.76
N GLY A 359 -53.63 82.35 20.96
CA GLY A 359 -54.25 83.31 21.87
C GLY A 359 -54.40 84.71 21.27
N VAL A 360 -53.38 85.22 20.58
CA VAL A 360 -53.43 86.52 19.89
C VAL A 360 -54.37 86.48 18.69
N THR A 361 -54.34 85.43 17.88
CA THR A 361 -55.26 85.27 16.74
C THR A 361 -56.71 85.18 17.18
N ASN A 362 -57.00 84.48 18.30
CA ASN A 362 -58.33 84.45 18.90
C ASN A 362 -58.78 85.83 19.37
N LYS A 363 -57.90 86.60 20.02
CA LYS A 363 -58.20 88.00 20.40
C LYS A 363 -58.47 88.87 19.17
N ILE A 364 -57.65 88.76 18.13
CA ILE A 364 -57.86 89.46 16.86
C ILE A 364 -59.20 89.04 16.25
N HIS A 365 -59.56 87.75 16.27
CA HIS A 365 -60.82 87.26 15.74
C HIS A 365 -62.02 87.78 16.54
N ILE A 366 -61.92 87.83 17.87
CA ILE A 366 -62.93 88.44 18.74
C ILE A 366 -63.09 89.94 18.43
N GLU A 367 -61.98 90.68 18.28
CA GLU A 367 -62.05 92.11 17.92
C GLU A 367 -62.58 92.32 16.50
N GLN A 368 -62.19 91.49 15.52
CA GLN A 368 -62.73 91.52 14.16
C GLN A 368 -64.23 91.21 14.12
N THR A 369 -64.71 90.25 14.91
CA THR A 369 -66.14 89.93 15.00
C THR A 369 -66.93 91.04 15.70
N LYS A 370 -66.38 91.68 16.75
CA LYS A 370 -66.95 92.90 17.33
C LYS A 370 -67.00 94.04 16.32
N MET A 371 -65.91 94.29 15.58
CA MET A 371 -65.87 95.27 14.49
C MET A 371 -66.94 94.95 13.43
N ARG A 372 -67.10 93.68 13.06
CA ARG A 372 -68.11 93.22 12.10
C ARG A 372 -69.53 93.45 12.60
N THR A 373 -69.83 93.15 13.87
CA THR A 373 -71.16 93.39 14.45
C THR A 373 -71.47 94.87 14.61
N LEU A 374 -70.45 95.70 14.88
CA LEU A 374 -70.59 97.16 14.87
C LEU A 374 -70.84 97.70 13.46
N LEU A 375 -70.13 97.21 12.45
CA LEU A 375 -70.38 97.53 11.04
C LEU A 375 -71.78 97.09 10.62
N GLU A 376 -72.21 95.88 10.96
CA GLU A 376 -73.56 95.37 10.68
C GLU A 376 -74.63 96.20 11.41
N ARG A 377 -74.38 96.66 12.63
CA ARG A 377 -75.29 97.57 13.34
C ARG A 377 -75.34 98.95 12.69
N LEU A 378 -74.21 99.44 12.18
CA LEU A 378 -74.13 100.69 11.44
C LEU A 378 -74.86 100.57 10.10
N GLU A 379 -74.72 99.44 9.42
CA GLU A 379 -75.43 99.07 8.19
C GLU A 379 -76.94 98.92 8.44
N ARG A 380 -77.38 98.31 9.55
CA ARG A 380 -78.80 98.24 9.94
C ARG A 380 -79.39 99.59 10.35
N VAL A 381 -78.60 100.52 10.88
CA VAL A 381 -79.04 101.89 11.20
C VAL A 381 -79.09 102.77 9.94
N LEU A 382 -78.26 102.48 8.94
CA LEU A 382 -78.20 103.21 7.67
C LEU A 382 -79.01 102.57 6.52
N GLY A 383 -79.49 101.33 6.66
CA GLY A 383 -80.11 100.56 5.58
C GLY A 383 -81.34 99.77 6.02
N SER A 384 -82.51 100.20 5.54
CA SER A 384 -83.74 99.41 5.49
C SER A 384 -83.84 98.77 4.09
N GLY A 385 -83.91 97.43 4.03
CA GLY A 385 -84.12 96.68 2.78
C GLY A 385 -83.53 95.26 2.82
N ASP A 386 -84.39 94.25 2.84
CA ASP A 386 -84.11 92.79 2.91
C ASP A 386 -84.05 92.14 1.50
N PRO A 387 -83.93 90.80 1.33
CA PRO A 387 -82.76 89.90 1.42
C PRO A 387 -82.34 89.29 0.06
N SER A 388 -81.20 88.57 -0.01
CA SER A 388 -81.04 87.34 -0.84
C SER A 388 -79.78 86.52 -0.51
N GLN A 389 -79.93 85.20 -0.64
CA GLN A 389 -79.07 84.10 -0.18
C GLN A 389 -77.78 83.89 -1.00
N SER A 390 -76.73 83.31 -0.38
CA SER A 390 -76.12 82.04 -0.82
C SER A 390 -74.99 81.57 0.11
N LYS A 391 -74.88 80.24 0.24
CA LYS A 391 -74.11 79.41 1.16
C LYS A 391 -72.73 79.04 0.59
N GLU A 392 -71.79 78.67 1.48
CA GLU A 392 -70.82 77.53 1.40
C GLU A 392 -69.85 77.67 2.61
N SER A 393 -69.90 76.86 3.68
CA SER A 393 -69.55 75.45 3.96
C SER A 393 -68.12 75.23 4.49
N LYS A 394 -68.05 74.46 5.59
CA LYS A 394 -66.91 74.17 6.49
C LYS A 394 -66.15 72.89 6.11
N ASP A 395 -64.95 72.79 6.70
CA ASP A 395 -63.98 71.69 6.81
C ASP A 395 -64.48 70.29 7.24
N ASP A 396 -63.60 69.31 6.94
CA ASP A 396 -63.17 68.12 7.71
C ASP A 396 -63.99 66.80 7.71
N LYS A 397 -63.41 65.72 7.11
CA LYS A 397 -62.87 64.49 7.78
C LYS A 397 -62.67 63.27 6.86
N LYS A 398 -61.63 62.47 7.21
CA LYS A 398 -61.29 61.08 6.82
C LYS A 398 -62.45 60.08 7.05
N ASP A 399 -62.54 59.01 6.22
CA ASP A 399 -62.23 57.62 6.62
C ASP A 399 -62.58 56.55 5.55
N GLU A 400 -61.91 55.41 5.71
CA GLU A 400 -61.79 54.18 4.93
C GLU A 400 -63.03 53.57 4.23
N LYS A 401 -62.79 52.81 3.15
CA LYS A 401 -63.57 51.59 2.82
C LYS A 401 -62.75 50.55 2.03
N LYS A 402 -62.52 49.39 2.67
CA LYS A 402 -62.13 48.09 2.08
C LYS A 402 -63.27 47.53 1.23
N GLY A 403 -62.94 46.87 0.12
CA GLY A 403 -63.87 46.03 -0.67
C GLY A 403 -63.49 44.54 -0.60
N PRO A 404 -64.45 43.62 -0.38
CA PRO A 404 -64.22 42.18 -0.43
C PRO A 404 -64.69 41.57 -1.77
N GLY A 405 -63.99 40.55 -2.27
CA GLY A 405 -64.35 39.85 -3.50
C GLY A 405 -63.96 38.38 -3.44
N GLU A 406 -64.93 37.54 -3.04
CA GLU A 406 -64.84 36.08 -2.93
C GLU A 406 -65.82 35.47 -3.95
N LYS A 407 -65.35 34.65 -4.91
CA LYS A 407 -66.13 33.69 -5.73
C LYS A 407 -65.19 32.56 -6.21
N LYS A 408 -65.33 31.34 -5.68
CA LYS A 408 -66.09 30.18 -6.20
C LYS A 408 -65.49 29.51 -7.46
N ASP A 409 -64.88 28.35 -7.26
CA ASP A 409 -64.68 27.31 -8.27
C ASP A 409 -66.02 26.73 -8.77
N PRO A 410 -66.06 26.12 -9.97
CA PRO A 410 -66.08 24.65 -9.96
C PRO A 410 -65.39 23.95 -11.16
N ALA A 411 -65.22 22.64 -10.94
CA ALA A 411 -65.23 21.52 -11.90
C ALA A 411 -63.92 21.13 -12.62
N ALA A 412 -63.55 19.87 -12.36
CA ALA A 412 -62.39 19.16 -12.86
C ALA A 412 -62.67 18.51 -14.21
N GLU A 413 -61.89 18.91 -15.21
CA GLU A 413 -61.52 18.12 -16.38
C GLU A 413 -59.99 18.06 -16.41
N THR A 414 -59.45 16.92 -16.83
CA THR A 414 -58.05 16.50 -16.86
C THR A 414 -57.04 17.66 -16.91
N ARG A 415 -56.63 18.17 -15.74
CA ARG A 415 -55.72 19.31 -15.64
C ARG A 415 -54.35 18.91 -16.16
N GLN A 416 -53.99 19.42 -17.35
CA GLN A 416 -52.61 19.85 -17.55
C GLN A 416 -52.30 20.79 -16.38
N LEU A 417 -51.20 20.55 -15.66
CA LEU A 417 -50.82 21.40 -14.54
C LEU A 417 -50.95 22.86 -14.99
N THR A 418 -51.81 23.59 -14.30
CA THR A 418 -51.96 25.02 -14.59
C THR A 418 -50.60 25.70 -14.39
N GLN A 419 -50.34 26.77 -15.13
CA GLN A 419 -49.06 27.47 -15.05
C GLN A 419 -48.72 27.90 -13.62
N GLU A 420 -49.74 28.16 -12.80
CA GLU A 420 -49.62 28.47 -11.37
C GLU A 420 -49.19 27.27 -10.53
N GLU A 421 -49.77 26.09 -10.75
CA GLU A 421 -49.35 24.84 -10.07
C GLU A 421 -47.91 24.45 -10.44
N LEU A 422 -47.48 24.71 -11.68
CA LEU A 422 -46.11 24.48 -12.11
C LEU A 422 -45.15 25.46 -11.43
N LYS A 423 -45.53 26.74 -11.35
CA LYS A 423 -44.75 27.79 -10.67
C LYS A 423 -44.53 27.41 -9.20
N VAL A 424 -45.57 27.02 -8.47
CA VAL A 424 -45.46 26.60 -7.06
C VAL A 424 -44.48 25.43 -6.90
N LYS A 425 -44.55 24.41 -7.77
CA LYS A 425 -43.62 23.27 -7.73
C LYS A 425 -42.17 23.66 -8.03
N ILE A 426 -41.96 24.65 -8.92
CA ILE A 426 -40.63 25.17 -9.22
C ILE A 426 -40.09 25.93 -8.00
N GLU A 427 -40.88 26.80 -7.40
CA GLU A 427 -40.50 27.55 -6.20
C GLU A 427 -40.17 26.63 -5.01
N GLU A 428 -40.94 25.56 -4.83
CA GLU A 428 -40.65 24.52 -3.82
C GLU A 428 -39.31 23.82 -4.08
N LYS A 429 -39.01 23.46 -5.34
CA LYS A 429 -37.73 22.85 -5.69
C LYS A 429 -36.55 23.81 -5.55
N VAL A 430 -36.72 25.07 -5.93
CA VAL A 430 -35.71 26.12 -5.77
C VAL A 430 -35.37 26.29 -4.29
N LYS A 431 -36.38 26.36 -3.42
CA LYS A 431 -36.19 26.40 -1.96
C LYS A 431 -35.49 25.16 -1.43
N ALA A 432 -35.86 23.98 -1.90
CA ALA A 432 -35.22 22.73 -1.47
C ALA A 432 -33.72 22.70 -1.83
N ILE A 433 -33.36 23.08 -3.05
CA ILE A 433 -31.96 23.13 -3.50
C ILE A 433 -31.18 24.19 -2.72
N PHE A 434 -31.76 25.38 -2.54
CA PHE A 434 -31.16 26.47 -1.76
C PHE A 434 -30.84 26.03 -0.33
N ARG A 435 -31.77 25.34 0.34
CA ARG A 435 -31.54 24.76 1.69
C ARG A 435 -30.38 23.78 1.71
N THR A 436 -30.30 22.88 0.73
CA THR A 436 -29.22 21.88 0.69
C THR A 436 -27.84 22.49 0.47
N LEU A 437 -27.76 23.65 -0.18
CA LEU A 437 -26.52 24.37 -0.41
C LEU A 437 -26.11 25.21 0.82
N ASN A 438 -27.07 25.72 1.59
CA ASN A 438 -26.85 26.60 2.74
C ASN A 438 -26.91 25.86 4.10
N ASN A 439 -26.27 24.71 4.24
CA ASN A 439 -26.28 23.86 5.45
C ASN A 439 -25.67 24.49 6.75
N LEU A 440 -25.72 25.81 6.94
CA LEU A 440 -25.51 26.52 8.21
C LEU A 440 -26.65 27.52 8.39
N GLY A 441 -27.44 27.35 9.46
CA GLY A 441 -28.73 27.99 9.67
C GLY A 441 -28.70 29.52 9.69
N GLY A 442 -28.94 30.13 8.53
CA GLY A 442 -29.25 31.55 8.35
C GLY A 442 -30.68 31.73 7.81
N ASP A 443 -31.35 32.78 8.28
CA ASP A 443 -32.80 33.01 8.17
C ASP A 443 -33.39 32.81 6.75
N GLU A 444 -34.37 31.90 6.67
CA GLU A 444 -35.01 31.42 5.44
C GLU A 444 -35.98 32.42 4.75
N THR A 445 -36.10 33.67 5.18
CA THR A 445 -37.39 34.37 5.03
C THR A 445 -37.47 35.52 4.03
N ASN A 446 -36.36 36.01 3.45
CA ASN A 446 -36.42 37.27 2.67
C ASN A 446 -35.91 37.24 1.22
N MET A 447 -35.45 36.10 0.68
CA MET A 447 -35.02 36.03 -0.73
C MET A 447 -36.14 35.53 -1.64
N ASP A 448 -36.42 36.29 -2.70
CA ASP A 448 -37.32 35.86 -3.78
C ASP A 448 -36.74 34.66 -4.55
N SER A 449 -37.59 33.88 -5.22
CA SER A 449 -37.20 32.69 -5.99
C SER A 449 -36.14 33.00 -7.05
N LEU A 450 -36.18 34.21 -7.64
CA LEU A 450 -35.15 34.69 -8.55
C LEU A 450 -33.82 34.93 -7.82
N GLY A 451 -33.85 35.55 -6.64
CA GLY A 451 -32.66 35.75 -5.81
C GLY A 451 -32.02 34.44 -5.35
N MET A 452 -32.84 33.43 -5.01
CA MET A 452 -32.35 32.09 -4.70
C MET A 452 -31.69 31.42 -5.92
N LEU A 453 -32.28 31.55 -7.12
CA LEU A 453 -31.69 31.03 -8.36
C LEU A 453 -30.37 31.72 -8.70
N THR A 454 -30.28 33.05 -8.59
CA THR A 454 -29.04 33.80 -8.81
C THR A 454 -27.95 33.39 -7.82
N TYR A 455 -28.30 33.16 -6.57
CA TYR A 455 -27.36 32.65 -5.57
C TYR A 455 -26.86 31.24 -5.92
N ILE A 456 -27.78 30.34 -6.29
CA ILE A 456 -27.45 28.97 -6.71
C ILE A 456 -26.53 29.00 -7.94
N GLU A 457 -26.83 29.84 -8.92
CA GLU A 457 -26.03 29.99 -10.15
C GLU A 457 -24.62 30.50 -9.82
N THR A 458 -24.52 31.57 -9.03
CA THR A 458 -23.21 32.10 -8.58
C THR A 458 -22.42 31.05 -7.80
N LYS A 459 -23.07 30.34 -6.88
CA LYS A 459 -22.41 29.30 -6.06
C LYS A 459 -21.96 28.11 -6.89
N LEU A 460 -22.77 27.67 -7.86
CA LEU A 460 -22.38 26.61 -8.79
C LEU A 460 -21.21 27.03 -9.68
N GLU A 461 -21.16 28.30 -10.08
CA GLU A 461 -20.04 28.82 -10.86
C GLU A 461 -18.77 28.95 -10.02
N GLU A 462 -18.86 29.39 -8.76
CA GLU A 462 -17.74 29.35 -7.81
C GLU A 462 -17.23 27.92 -7.60
N MET A 463 -18.10 26.94 -7.41
CA MET A 463 -17.71 25.53 -7.29
C MET A 463 -17.07 25.01 -8.57
N ARG A 464 -17.60 25.40 -9.75
CA ARG A 464 -17.02 25.05 -11.05
C ARG A 464 -15.63 25.66 -11.22
N GLN A 465 -15.43 26.91 -10.86
CA GLN A 465 -14.13 27.58 -10.88
C GLN A 465 -13.17 26.92 -9.88
N THR A 466 -13.66 26.57 -8.69
CA THR A 466 -12.87 25.87 -7.66
C THR A 466 -12.38 24.51 -8.16
N ILE A 467 -13.21 23.77 -8.89
CA ILE A 467 -12.85 22.48 -9.50
C ILE A 467 -11.91 22.66 -10.70
N LYS A 468 -12.04 23.73 -11.47
CA LYS A 468 -11.19 24.03 -12.64
C LYS A 468 -9.85 24.67 -12.29
N ASN A 469 -9.71 25.24 -11.09
CA ASN A 469 -8.49 25.91 -10.68
C ASN A 469 -7.41 24.87 -10.33
N PRO A 470 -6.29 24.80 -11.08
CA PRO A 470 -5.23 23.81 -10.87
C PRO A 470 -4.47 24.02 -9.54
N LYS A 471 -4.65 25.18 -8.89
CA LYS A 471 -4.03 25.53 -7.61
C LYS A 471 -4.76 24.94 -6.39
N ASN A 472 -5.97 24.41 -6.55
CA ASN A 472 -6.80 23.93 -5.44
C ASN A 472 -6.53 22.47 -5.03
N GLY A 473 -5.52 21.81 -5.65
CA GLY A 473 -5.09 20.46 -5.26
C GLY A 473 -6.09 19.33 -5.57
N ILE A 474 -7.16 19.62 -6.31
CA ILE A 474 -8.10 18.60 -6.78
C ILE A 474 -7.50 17.96 -8.03
N ASP A 475 -7.03 16.73 -7.89
CA ASP A 475 -6.43 15.98 -8.99
C ASP A 475 -7.42 15.80 -10.16
N GLU A 476 -7.01 16.21 -11.35
CA GLU A 476 -7.82 16.14 -12.57
C GLU A 476 -8.21 14.69 -12.90
N THR A 477 -7.38 13.72 -12.48
CA THR A 477 -7.70 12.29 -12.62
C THR A 477 -8.86 11.86 -11.72
N PHE A 478 -8.98 12.44 -10.52
CA PHE A 478 -10.06 12.16 -9.58
C PHE A 478 -11.39 12.74 -10.08
N VAL A 479 -11.37 13.94 -10.67
CA VAL A 479 -12.56 14.55 -11.30
C VAL A 479 -13.02 13.70 -12.48
N ALA A 480 -12.09 13.29 -13.35
CA ALA A 480 -12.39 12.43 -14.50
C ALA A 480 -12.94 11.05 -14.08
N ALA A 481 -12.36 10.44 -13.04
CA ALA A 481 -12.84 9.18 -12.48
C ALA A 481 -14.26 9.32 -11.89
N THR A 482 -14.53 10.42 -11.18
CA THR A 482 -15.85 10.71 -10.61
C THR A 482 -16.90 10.95 -11.69
N MET A 483 -16.57 11.71 -12.74
CA MET A 483 -17.45 11.89 -13.90
C MET A 483 -17.74 10.57 -14.61
N LYS A 484 -16.71 9.74 -14.82
CA LYS A 484 -16.84 8.41 -15.44
C LYS A 484 -17.73 7.48 -14.61
N GLN A 485 -17.63 7.52 -13.28
CA GLN A 485 -18.50 6.76 -12.39
C GLN A 485 -19.95 7.24 -12.47
N ARG A 486 -20.18 8.56 -12.47
CA ARG A 486 -21.52 9.13 -12.61
C ARG A 486 -22.17 8.79 -13.95
N ASP A 487 -21.41 8.80 -15.04
CA ASP A 487 -21.92 8.39 -16.35
C ASP A 487 -22.22 6.88 -16.39
N LYS A 488 -21.37 6.05 -15.78
CA LYS A 488 -21.62 4.60 -15.62
C LYS A 488 -22.91 4.32 -14.85
N ASP A 489 -23.18 5.07 -13.79
CA ASP A 489 -24.43 4.98 -13.01
C ASP A 489 -25.63 5.46 -13.82
N ARG A 490 -25.51 6.55 -14.60
CA ARG A 490 -26.56 7.01 -15.52
C ARG A 490 -26.91 5.93 -16.55
N ARG A 491 -25.90 5.32 -17.19
CA ARG A 491 -26.09 4.21 -18.13
C ARG A 491 -26.72 2.99 -17.44
N ARG A 492 -26.35 2.70 -16.19
CA ARG A 492 -26.95 1.61 -15.39
C ARG A 492 -28.42 1.88 -15.08
N GLN A 493 -28.77 3.10 -14.66
CA GLN A 493 -30.17 3.49 -14.43
C GLN A 493 -30.99 3.46 -15.72
N ALA A 494 -30.45 3.94 -16.84
CA ALA A 494 -31.11 3.86 -18.14
C ALA A 494 -31.36 2.41 -18.57
N ARG A 495 -30.37 1.52 -18.41
CA ARG A 495 -30.53 0.08 -18.66
C ARG A 495 -31.59 -0.53 -17.75
N GLN A 496 -31.64 -0.15 -16.48
CA GLN A 496 -32.63 -0.65 -15.53
C GLN A 496 -34.05 -0.21 -15.93
N VAL A 497 -34.24 1.05 -16.31
CA VAL A 497 -35.52 1.58 -16.80
C VAL A 497 -35.95 0.85 -18.07
N MET A 498 -35.03 0.62 -19.02
CA MET A 498 -35.32 -0.15 -20.23
C MET A 498 -35.70 -1.60 -19.94
N LEU A 499 -34.99 -2.26 -19.02
CA LEU A 499 -35.28 -3.62 -18.59
C LEU A 499 -36.66 -3.71 -17.94
N ASN A 500 -36.99 -2.76 -17.05
CA ASN A 500 -38.29 -2.69 -16.39
C ASN A 500 -39.42 -2.45 -17.40
N LYS A 501 -39.25 -1.50 -18.34
CA LYS A 501 -40.22 -1.25 -19.41
C LYS A 501 -40.44 -2.49 -20.27
N GLN A 502 -39.38 -3.22 -20.62
CA GLN A 502 -39.50 -4.46 -21.37
C GLN A 502 -40.20 -5.57 -20.55
N ALA A 503 -39.98 -5.62 -19.24
CA ALA A 503 -40.67 -6.55 -18.35
C ALA A 503 -42.17 -6.22 -18.24
N GLU A 504 -42.53 -4.94 -18.09
CA GLU A 504 -43.92 -4.47 -18.09
C GLU A 504 -44.63 -4.81 -19.42
N GLU A 505 -43.97 -4.57 -20.56
CA GLU A 505 -44.54 -4.95 -21.86
C GLU A 505 -44.73 -6.47 -22.03
N ARG A 506 -43.83 -7.28 -21.45
CA ARG A 506 -43.96 -8.74 -21.44
C ARG A 506 -45.10 -9.18 -20.52
N GLU A 507 -45.20 -8.58 -19.35
CA GLU A 507 -46.28 -8.84 -18.39
C GLU A 507 -47.63 -8.44 -18.98
N GLU A 508 -47.73 -7.28 -19.63
CA GLU A 508 -48.97 -6.82 -20.27
C GLU A 508 -49.37 -7.74 -21.43
N ARG A 509 -48.40 -8.22 -22.23
CA ARG A 509 -48.65 -9.24 -23.26
C ARG A 509 -49.14 -10.55 -22.66
N SER A 510 -48.51 -11.02 -21.58
CA SER A 510 -48.93 -12.20 -20.83
C SER A 510 -50.35 -12.05 -20.28
N ARG A 511 -50.65 -10.88 -19.68
CA ARG A 511 -51.98 -10.53 -19.15
C ARG A 511 -53.04 -10.52 -20.24
N LYS A 512 -52.78 -9.86 -21.38
CA LYS A 512 -53.71 -9.82 -22.53
C LYS A 512 -53.91 -11.22 -23.14
N ALA A 513 -52.88 -12.08 -23.15
CA ALA A 513 -53.02 -13.46 -23.61
C ALA A 513 -53.88 -14.30 -22.66
N LEU A 514 -53.71 -14.13 -21.35
CA LEU A 514 -54.52 -14.78 -20.33
C LEU A 514 -55.98 -14.30 -20.36
N GLU A 515 -56.21 -13.00 -20.55
CA GLU A 515 -57.54 -12.42 -20.68
C GLU A 515 -58.25 -12.94 -21.95
N ARG A 516 -57.53 -13.05 -23.07
CA ARG A 516 -58.06 -13.66 -24.30
C ARG A 516 -58.37 -15.15 -24.14
N SER A 517 -57.61 -15.90 -23.35
CA SER A 517 -57.89 -17.31 -23.11
C SER A 517 -59.07 -17.52 -22.15
N GLN A 518 -59.29 -16.58 -21.23
CA GLN A 518 -60.44 -16.58 -20.31
C GLN A 518 -61.73 -16.04 -20.97
N ALA A 519 -61.62 -15.27 -22.05
CA ALA A 519 -62.79 -14.75 -22.75
C ALA A 519 -63.62 -15.88 -23.40
N PRO A 520 -64.95 -15.86 -23.23
CA PRO A 520 -65.81 -16.89 -23.80
C PRO A 520 -65.74 -16.86 -25.34
N VAL A 521 -65.51 -18.03 -25.95
CA VAL A 521 -65.39 -18.19 -27.41
C VAL A 521 -66.72 -17.88 -28.10
N ILE A 522 -66.80 -16.73 -28.75
CA ILE A 522 -67.97 -16.34 -29.56
C ILE A 522 -67.95 -17.15 -30.85
N LYS A 523 -68.80 -18.19 -30.92
CA LYS A 523 -69.00 -18.97 -32.14
C LYS A 523 -69.81 -18.15 -33.15
N ARG A 524 -69.17 -17.66 -34.21
CA ARG A 524 -69.88 -17.05 -35.34
C ARG A 524 -70.66 -18.14 -36.08
N VAL A 525 -71.99 -18.06 -36.04
CA VAL A 525 -72.88 -18.94 -36.80
C VAL A 525 -73.10 -18.36 -38.21
N GLY A 526 -72.81 -19.16 -39.24
CA GLY A 526 -72.99 -18.81 -40.66
C GLY A 526 -71.69 -18.76 -41.46
N LYS A 527 -71.77 -19.10 -42.76
CA LYS A 527 -70.64 -19.00 -43.71
C LYS A 527 -70.21 -17.53 -43.83
N PRO A 528 -68.93 -17.20 -43.60
CA PRO A 528 -68.43 -15.84 -43.78
C PRO A 528 -68.68 -15.37 -45.22
N VAL A 529 -69.26 -14.18 -45.37
CA VAL A 529 -69.40 -13.55 -46.69
C VAL A 529 -68.00 -13.21 -47.18
N MET A 530 -67.54 -13.90 -48.23
CA MET A 530 -66.26 -13.62 -48.89
C MET A 530 -66.41 -12.32 -49.69
N TRP A 531 -65.76 -11.26 -49.23
CA TRP A 531 -65.61 -10.05 -50.02
C TRP A 531 -64.65 -10.37 -51.16
N ARG A 532 -65.14 -10.35 -52.41
CA ARG A 532 -64.28 -10.47 -53.59
C ARG A 532 -63.31 -9.29 -53.56
N SER A 533 -62.01 -9.56 -53.74
CA SER A 533 -61.00 -8.53 -53.84
C SER A 533 -61.40 -7.53 -54.92
N ARG A 534 -61.46 -6.24 -54.57
CA ARG A 534 -61.54 -5.19 -55.57
C ARG A 534 -60.22 -5.18 -56.36
N PRO A 535 -60.24 -4.98 -57.69
CA PRO A 535 -59.02 -4.80 -58.47
C PRO A 535 -58.13 -3.71 -57.87
N ILE A 536 -56.81 -3.88 -57.99
CA ILE A 536 -55.81 -2.93 -57.47
C ILE A 536 -55.97 -1.61 -58.24
N ASP A 537 -56.42 -0.55 -57.56
CA ASP A 537 -56.40 0.80 -58.10
C ASP A 537 -54.94 1.27 -58.23
N THR A 538 -54.42 1.32 -59.45
CA THR A 538 -53.12 1.92 -59.76
C THR A 538 -53.22 3.45 -59.65
N LYS A 539 -53.13 3.99 -58.44
CA LYS A 539 -52.90 5.43 -58.25
C LYS A 539 -51.41 5.72 -58.37
N LYS A 540 -51.08 6.67 -59.26
CA LYS A 540 -49.73 7.17 -59.53
C LYS A 540 -49.09 7.69 -58.24
N LYS A 541 -47.80 7.40 -58.08
CA LYS A 541 -46.92 8.01 -57.08
C LYS A 541 -46.98 9.54 -57.20
N GLU A 542 -47.48 10.20 -56.16
CA GLU A 542 -47.03 11.56 -55.87
C GLU A 542 -45.76 11.46 -55.02
N THR A 543 -44.72 12.07 -55.56
CA THR A 543 -43.44 12.31 -54.92
C THR A 543 -43.62 13.36 -53.83
N VAL A 544 -43.49 12.97 -52.56
CA VAL A 544 -42.99 13.88 -51.52
C VAL A 544 -41.62 13.39 -51.11
N VAL A 545 -40.69 14.31 -51.29
CA VAL A 545 -39.26 14.25 -51.07
C VAL A 545 -38.96 13.69 -49.67
N LYS A 546 -38.17 12.61 -49.63
CA LYS A 546 -37.41 12.23 -48.43
C LYS A 546 -36.49 13.39 -48.08
N GLN A 547 -36.73 14.06 -46.95
CA GLN A 547 -35.61 14.67 -46.24
C GLN A 547 -34.86 13.53 -45.56
N GLU A 548 -33.73 13.16 -46.14
CA GLU A 548 -32.68 12.45 -45.43
C GLU A 548 -32.04 13.46 -44.47
N THR A 549 -32.45 13.43 -43.20
CA THR A 549 -31.50 13.73 -42.13
C THR A 549 -30.85 12.40 -41.79
N THR A 550 -29.58 12.30 -42.15
CA THR A 550 -28.62 11.28 -41.76
C THR A 550 -28.89 10.73 -40.36
N GLY A 551 -29.22 9.44 -40.29
CA GLY A 551 -29.12 8.69 -39.05
C GLY A 551 -27.65 8.41 -38.77
N GLU A 552 -27.02 9.30 -38.01
CA GLU A 552 -25.81 9.02 -37.23
C GLU A 552 -26.23 8.81 -35.77
N GLU A 553 -26.82 7.65 -35.45
CA GLU A 553 -27.07 7.27 -34.05
C GLU A 553 -26.73 5.78 -33.80
N ASP A 554 -25.78 5.21 -34.55
CA ASP A 554 -25.19 3.88 -34.29
C ASP A 554 -23.67 3.96 -33.97
N ASP A 555 -23.15 5.13 -33.59
CA ASP A 555 -21.73 5.33 -33.22
C ASP A 555 -21.54 5.87 -31.77
N GLU A 556 -22.42 5.53 -30.83
CA GLU A 556 -22.20 5.80 -29.39
C GLU A 556 -22.15 4.51 -28.55
N PHE A 557 -21.64 3.42 -29.12
CA PHE A 557 -21.44 2.14 -28.42
C PHE A 557 -19.96 1.76 -28.16
N PHE A 558 -18.99 2.57 -28.58
CA PHE A 558 -17.58 2.39 -28.21
C PHE A 558 -16.88 3.72 -27.93
N MET A 559 -17.14 4.31 -26.75
CA MET A 559 -16.15 5.03 -25.91
C MET A 559 -16.54 4.97 -24.42
#